data_AF-A0A6I2FXH8-F1
#
_entry.id   AF-A0A6I2FXH8-F1
#
_cell.length_a   1.000
_cell.length_b   1.000
_cell.length_c   1.000
_cell.angle_alpha   90.00
_cell.angle_beta   90.00
_cell.angle_gamma   90.00
#
_symmetry.space_group_name_H-M   'P 1'
#
loop_
_entity.id
_entity.type
_entity.pdbx_description
1 polymer ?
#
loop_
_entity_poly.entity_id
_entity_poly.type
_entity_poly.pdbx_seq_one_letter_code
_entity_poly.pdbx_strand_id
1 'polypeptide(L)'
;MAKIGRRKRSRLNTQAFLAGGGVSKKQQAAEAEATSGSTAPKSTETESATGVKAESAAKPADQAGATPAAGGLDIAALADRVKARRREMGWTQGDVAKKGGPAAGMISQIERILVEAPAADVLTKLDAGLEWPADTAAAILAGRVAVGA
;
A
#
# COMPACT_ATOMS: atom_id res chain seq x y z
N MET A 1 53.07 -30.92 2.06
CA MET A 1 52.68 -29.52 1.75
C MET A 1 51.43 -29.55 0.87
N ALA A 2 50.27 -29.13 1.38
CA ALA A 2 49.00 -29.14 0.64
C ALA A 2 48.56 -27.70 0.30
N LYS A 3 48.45 -27.40 -0.98
CA LYS A 3 47.79 -26.20 -1.54
C LYS A 3 47.21 -26.60 -2.89
N ILE A 4 45.89 -26.50 -3.04
CA ILE A 4 45.23 -25.92 -4.22
C ILE A 4 43.72 -25.93 -3.97
N GLY A 5 43.22 -24.74 -3.64
CA GLY A 5 41.83 -24.38 -3.89
C GLY A 5 41.74 -23.67 -5.23
N ARG A 6 40.62 -23.83 -5.92
CA ARG A 6 39.63 -22.77 -6.21
C ARG A 6 38.69 -23.28 -7.31
N ARG A 7 37.41 -23.41 -6.96
CA ARG A 7 36.32 -23.90 -7.82
C ARG A 7 36.05 -22.87 -8.93
N LYS A 8 36.09 -23.30 -10.19
CA LYS A 8 35.48 -22.57 -11.32
C LYS A 8 34.13 -23.23 -11.61
N ARG A 9 33.03 -22.56 -11.29
CA ARG A 9 31.70 -23.01 -11.70
C ARG A 9 31.49 -22.63 -13.17
N SER A 10 30.97 -23.62 -13.88
CA SER A 10 30.65 -23.68 -15.29
C SER A 10 29.93 -22.45 -15.83
N ARG A 11 30.42 -21.91 -16.95
CA ARG A 11 29.63 -21.08 -17.87
C ARG A 11 29.19 -21.99 -19.01
N LEU A 12 27.91 -22.36 -19.03
CA LEU A 12 27.21 -22.81 -20.23
C LEU A 12 25.74 -22.45 -20.08
N ASN A 13 25.30 -21.41 -20.78
CA ASN A 13 23.92 -21.33 -21.20
C ASN A 13 23.88 -20.74 -22.62
N THR A 14 24.13 -21.64 -23.56
CA THR A 14 23.85 -21.60 -25.00
C THR A 14 22.33 -21.42 -25.18
N GLN A 15 21.87 -20.30 -25.72
CA GLN A 15 21.45 -20.12 -27.11
C GLN A 15 20.55 -21.24 -27.66
N ALA A 16 19.26 -20.94 -27.86
CA ALA A 16 18.25 -21.54 -28.76
C ALA A 16 16.84 -21.28 -28.19
N PHE A 17 15.77 -20.93 -28.89
CA PHE A 17 15.51 -20.77 -30.32
C PHE A 17 14.21 -19.95 -30.49
N LEU A 18 14.04 -19.40 -31.69
CA LEU A 18 12.91 -18.62 -32.20
C LEU A 18 11.58 -19.39 -32.19
N ALA A 19 10.43 -18.69 -32.18
CA ALA A 19 9.41 -18.76 -33.25
C ALA A 19 8.10 -18.01 -32.93
N GLY A 20 7.61 -17.27 -33.92
CA GLY A 20 6.19 -16.93 -34.16
C GLY A 20 5.73 -15.65 -33.47
N GLY A 21 5.29 -14.58 -34.14
CA GLY A 21 4.75 -14.46 -35.49
C GLY A 21 3.51 -13.56 -35.37
N GLY A 22 3.64 -12.28 -35.70
CA GLY A 22 2.54 -11.33 -35.68
C GLY A 22 1.83 -11.26 -37.03
N VAL A 23 0.49 -11.39 -37.04
CA VAL A 23 -0.41 -10.91 -38.10
C VAL A 23 -1.79 -10.58 -37.48
N SER A 24 -2.13 -9.29 -37.54
CA SER A 24 -3.39 -8.66 -37.97
C SER A 24 -4.79 -9.22 -37.64
N LYS A 25 -5.58 -8.36 -36.99
CA LYS A 25 -6.81 -7.68 -37.50
C LYS A 25 -8.08 -8.52 -37.85
N LYS A 26 -9.17 -8.12 -37.19
CA LYS A 26 -10.57 -7.94 -37.67
C LYS A 26 -11.57 -9.11 -37.58
N GLN A 27 -12.81 -8.69 -37.23
CA GLN A 27 -14.14 -9.34 -37.39
C GLN A 27 -14.53 -10.28 -36.23
N GLN A 28 -15.42 -9.94 -35.29
CA GLN A 28 -16.86 -9.53 -35.32
C GLN A 28 -17.84 -10.54 -35.95
N ALA A 29 -18.87 -10.83 -35.13
CA ALA A 29 -20.19 -11.42 -35.38
C ALA A 29 -20.25 -12.96 -35.61
N ALA A 30 -20.93 -13.69 -34.72
CA ALA A 30 -22.38 -13.93 -34.74
C ALA A 30 -22.76 -15.06 -33.75
N GLU A 31 -24.04 -15.07 -33.38
CA GLU A 31 -24.75 -15.86 -32.37
C GLU A 31 -24.76 -17.38 -32.61
N ALA A 32 -24.94 -18.17 -31.53
CA ALA A 32 -26.14 -19.00 -31.30
C ALA A 32 -25.94 -20.04 -30.16
N GLU A 33 -26.84 -19.95 -29.18
CA GLU A 33 -27.57 -21.01 -28.47
C GLU A 33 -26.89 -22.29 -27.91
N ALA A 34 -27.15 -22.44 -26.60
CA ALA A 34 -27.86 -23.56 -25.95
C ALA A 34 -27.10 -24.78 -25.42
N THR A 35 -27.68 -25.30 -24.32
CA THR A 35 -27.47 -26.56 -23.58
C THR A 35 -26.40 -26.51 -22.47
N SER A 36 -26.77 -26.46 -21.17
CA SER A 36 -27.46 -27.44 -20.30
C SER A 36 -26.52 -28.49 -19.69
N GLY A 37 -26.54 -28.61 -18.36
CA GLY A 37 -25.83 -29.63 -17.56
C GLY A 37 -25.14 -29.04 -16.33
N SER A 38 -25.81 -28.84 -15.19
CA SER A 38 -26.06 -29.86 -14.15
C SER A 38 -24.78 -30.49 -13.57
N THR A 39 -24.30 -29.97 -12.42
CA THR A 39 -24.07 -30.77 -11.19
C THR A 39 -23.68 -29.85 -10.01
N ALA A 40 -24.44 -29.95 -8.92
CA ALA A 40 -24.10 -29.43 -7.59
C ALA A 40 -23.18 -30.45 -6.85
N PRO A 41 -23.04 -30.38 -5.51
CA PRO A 41 -22.21 -29.49 -4.70
C PRO A 41 -21.13 -30.28 -3.92
N LYS A 42 -20.09 -29.62 -3.37
CA LYS A 42 -19.36 -30.20 -2.22
C LYS A 42 -18.70 -29.14 -1.33
N SER A 43 -19.23 -29.04 -0.12
CA SER A 43 -18.62 -28.47 1.08
C SER A 43 -17.31 -29.18 1.43
N THR A 44 -16.36 -28.47 2.05
CA THR A 44 -15.81 -28.74 3.41
C THR A 44 -14.57 -27.87 3.64
N GLU A 45 -14.75 -26.84 4.46
CA GLU A 45 -14.01 -26.60 5.70
C GLU A 45 -12.75 -27.44 5.92
N THR A 46 -11.60 -26.79 6.12
CA THR A 46 -10.63 -27.16 7.15
C THR A 46 -9.87 -25.90 7.55
N GLU A 47 -10.15 -25.49 8.77
CA GLU A 47 -9.44 -24.50 9.56
C GLU A 47 -7.98 -24.87 9.82
N SER A 48 -7.26 -23.90 10.38
CA SER A 48 -6.22 -24.09 11.40
C SER A 48 -4.87 -24.65 10.92
N ALA A 49 -3.73 -24.15 11.38
CA ALA A 49 -3.41 -23.05 12.26
C ALA A 49 -1.89 -22.87 12.23
N THR A 50 -1.46 -21.76 12.84
CA THR A 50 -0.22 -21.61 13.60
C THR A 50 1.08 -21.33 12.85
N GLY A 51 1.62 -20.15 13.14
CA GLY A 51 2.99 -19.76 12.82
C GLY A 51 3.35 -18.40 13.44
N VAL A 52 3.17 -18.29 14.75
CA VAL A 52 3.43 -17.12 15.59
C VAL A 52 4.92 -16.73 15.53
N LYS A 53 5.20 -15.46 15.31
CA LYS A 53 6.35 -14.80 15.97
C LYS A 53 6.02 -13.35 16.27
N ALA A 54 5.27 -13.16 17.36
CA ALA A 54 5.47 -12.00 18.20
C ALA A 54 6.83 -12.15 18.88
N GLU A 55 7.74 -11.21 18.66
CA GLU A 55 8.61 -10.71 19.73
C GLU A 55 9.33 -9.43 19.29
N SER A 56 9.33 -8.46 20.21
CA SER A 56 10.22 -7.30 20.28
C SER A 56 10.00 -6.18 19.24
N ALA A 57 9.73 -4.93 19.62
CA ALA A 57 9.80 -4.32 20.94
C ALA A 57 8.85 -3.12 20.98
N ALA A 58 8.08 -3.05 22.06
CA ALA A 58 7.59 -1.79 22.57
C ALA A 58 8.81 -0.89 22.86
N LYS A 59 8.88 0.23 22.14
CA LYS A 59 9.59 1.40 22.61
C LYS A 59 8.56 2.52 22.69
N PRO A 60 8.19 2.99 23.90
CA PRO A 60 7.54 4.28 24.03
C PRO A 60 8.64 5.32 23.78
N ALA A 61 8.70 5.83 22.57
CA ALA A 61 9.18 7.19 22.36
C ALA A 61 7.87 7.98 22.24
N ASP A 62 7.40 8.64 23.30
CA ASP A 62 8.04 9.84 23.83
C ASP A 62 8.70 10.61 22.68
N GLN A 63 7.85 11.17 21.81
CA GLN A 63 8.18 12.38 21.10
C GLN A 63 7.04 13.34 21.37
N ALA A 64 7.24 14.05 22.48
CA ALA A 64 7.04 15.49 22.61
C ALA A 64 6.03 16.08 21.63
N GLY A 65 4.92 16.56 22.19
CA GLY A 65 4.10 17.56 21.53
C GLY A 65 4.99 18.74 21.12
N ALA A 66 5.41 18.74 19.86
CA ALA A 66 5.84 19.95 19.21
C ALA A 66 4.57 20.78 19.04
N THR A 67 4.36 21.73 19.96
CA THR A 67 3.36 22.78 19.77
C THR A 67 3.76 23.53 18.50
N PRO A 68 2.95 23.52 17.42
CA PRO A 68 3.26 24.33 16.25
C PRO A 68 3.06 25.80 16.66
N ALA A 69 4.19 26.48 16.87
CA ALA A 69 4.18 27.92 17.05
C ALA A 69 3.71 28.58 15.74
N ALA A 70 2.61 29.33 15.85
CA ALA A 70 2.22 30.46 15.02
C ALA A 70 2.41 30.35 13.48
N GLY A 71 1.32 29.98 12.79
CA GLY A 71 1.02 30.46 11.44
C GLY A 71 1.54 29.66 10.24
N GLY A 72 2.25 28.54 10.45
CA GLY A 72 2.73 27.65 9.40
C GLY A 72 1.86 26.41 9.18
N LEU A 73 1.93 25.81 7.99
CA LEU A 73 1.31 24.52 7.69
C LEU A 73 1.96 23.42 8.55
N ASP A 74 1.16 22.68 9.32
CA ASP A 74 1.62 21.62 10.22
C ASP A 74 1.61 20.25 9.51
N ILE A 75 2.61 20.04 8.65
CA ILE A 75 2.80 18.77 7.95
C ILE A 75 3.15 17.64 8.90
N ALA A 76 3.87 17.92 9.99
CA ALA A 76 4.24 16.91 10.97
C ALA A 76 3.00 16.34 11.65
N ALA A 77 2.09 17.20 12.12
CA ALA A 77 0.81 16.79 12.67
C ALA A 77 -0.03 15.97 11.67
N LEU A 78 -0.06 16.37 10.40
CA LEU A 78 -0.76 15.61 9.36
C LEU A 78 -0.15 14.22 9.18
N ALA A 79 1.18 14.13 9.05
CA ALA A 79 1.90 12.88 8.86
C ALA A 79 1.67 11.90 10.02
N ASP A 80 1.71 12.39 11.26
CA ASP A 80 1.50 11.57 12.44
C ASP A 80 0.04 11.14 12.60
N ARG A 81 -0.92 12.01 12.28
CA ARG A 81 -2.34 11.64 12.33
C ARG A 81 -2.70 10.60 11.25
N VAL A 82 -2.16 10.73 10.04
CA VAL A 82 -2.32 9.73 8.95
C VAL A 82 -1.77 8.36 9.41
N LYS A 83 -0.57 8.35 9.98
CA LYS A 83 0.08 7.15 10.49
C LYS A 83 -0.70 6.50 11.64
N ALA A 84 -1.17 7.32 12.59
CA ALA A 84 -1.98 6.87 13.72
C ALA A 84 -3.29 6.22 13.25
N ARG A 85 -4.04 6.91 12.39
CA ARG A 85 -5.33 6.41 11.87
C ARG A 85 -5.17 5.09 11.11
N ARG A 86 -4.13 4.97 10.27
CA ARG A 86 -3.82 3.72 9.58
C ARG A 86 -3.58 2.56 10.55
N ARG A 87 -2.86 2.82 11.64
CA ARG A 87 -2.58 1.82 12.67
C ARG A 87 -3.83 1.45 13.47
N GLU A 88 -4.64 2.43 13.84
CA GLU A 88 -5.94 2.22 14.51
C GLU A 88 -6.85 1.27 13.70
N MET A 89 -6.89 1.45 12.37
CA MET A 89 -7.74 0.67 11.48
C MET A 89 -7.05 -0.60 10.93
N GLY A 90 -5.77 -0.83 11.25
CA GLY A 90 -5.00 -1.97 10.74
C GLY A 90 -4.75 -1.96 9.23
N TRP A 91 -4.74 -0.78 8.59
CA TRP A 91 -4.59 -0.65 7.14
C TRP A 91 -3.13 -0.53 6.70
N THR A 92 -2.81 -1.03 5.50
CA THR A 92 -1.55 -0.72 4.79
C THR A 92 -1.70 0.51 3.89
N GLN A 93 -0.59 1.11 3.44
CA GLN A 93 -0.66 2.32 2.58
C GLN A 93 -1.39 1.99 1.27
N GLY A 94 -1.21 0.75 0.78
CA GLY A 94 -1.94 0.23 -0.37
C GLY A 94 -3.44 0.09 -0.11
N ASP A 95 -3.86 -0.25 1.11
CA ASP A 95 -5.29 -0.39 1.42
C ASP A 95 -5.98 0.97 1.49
N VAL A 96 -5.30 1.98 2.04
CA VAL A 96 -5.78 3.37 1.99
C VAL A 96 -5.93 3.84 0.54
N ALA A 97 -4.96 3.55 -0.33
CA ALA A 97 -5.06 3.87 -1.75
C ALA A 97 -6.25 3.15 -2.43
N LYS A 98 -6.48 1.87 -2.13
CA LYS A 98 -7.64 1.11 -2.66
C LYS A 98 -8.99 1.66 -2.18
N LYS A 99 -9.02 2.26 -0.98
CA LYS A 99 -10.22 2.91 -0.40
C LYS A 99 -10.53 4.29 -1.00
N GLY A 100 -9.79 4.72 -2.03
CA GLY A 100 -9.95 6.06 -2.63
C GLY A 100 -8.95 7.09 -2.10
N GLY A 101 -7.99 6.66 -1.28
CA GLY A 101 -6.85 7.45 -0.85
C GLY A 101 -5.88 7.80 -1.98
N PRO A 102 -4.92 8.70 -1.71
CA PRO A 102 -3.84 8.96 -2.65
C PRO A 102 -2.97 7.71 -2.83
N ALA A 103 -2.17 7.69 -3.89
CA ALA A 103 -1.30 6.55 -4.18
C ALA A 103 -0.40 6.21 -2.97
N ALA A 104 -0.14 4.92 -2.73
CA ALA A 104 0.65 4.48 -1.58
C ALA A 104 2.03 5.17 -1.46
N GLY A 105 2.67 5.47 -2.61
CA GLY A 105 3.91 6.26 -2.65
C GLY A 105 3.73 7.69 -2.15
N MET A 106 2.63 8.36 -2.49
CA MET A 106 2.30 9.69 -2.00
C MET A 106 2.01 9.66 -0.49
N ILE A 107 1.29 8.65 0.00
CA ILE A 107 1.07 8.45 1.45
C ILE A 107 2.42 8.30 2.17
N SER A 108 3.33 7.50 1.61
CA SER A 108 4.68 7.32 2.16
C SER A 108 5.49 8.62 2.20
N GLN A 109 5.37 9.47 1.17
CA GLN A 109 6.02 10.79 1.15
C GLN A 109 5.45 11.71 2.23
N ILE A 110 4.12 11.71 2.43
CA ILE A 110 3.45 12.49 3.47
C ILE A 110 3.87 12.01 4.87
N GLU A 111 3.83 10.71 5.14
CA GLU A 111 4.21 10.13 6.44
C GLU A 111 5.69 10.36 6.83
N ARG A 112 6.54 10.62 5.81
CA ARG A 112 7.97 10.93 5.96
C ARG A 112 8.27 12.42 5.88
N ILE A 113 7.24 13.27 5.75
CA ILE A 113 7.37 14.73 5.66
C ILE A 113 8.27 15.13 4.48
N LEU A 114 8.19 14.40 3.38
CA LEU A 114 8.89 14.72 2.12
C LEU A 114 8.08 15.66 1.23
N VAL A 115 6.83 15.94 1.59
CA VAL A 115 5.95 16.89 0.91
C VAL A 115 5.72 18.06 1.85
N GLU A 116 6.22 19.23 1.49
CA GLU A 116 6.05 20.46 2.28
C GLU A 116 4.62 21.02 2.18
N ALA A 117 3.98 20.85 1.02
CA ALA A 117 2.63 21.34 0.76
C ALA A 117 1.86 20.36 -0.14
N PRO A 118 1.09 19.41 0.43
CA PRO A 118 0.24 18.52 -0.35
C PRO A 118 -0.88 19.31 -1.01
N ALA A 119 -1.17 19.00 -2.28
CA ALA A 119 -2.24 19.64 -3.02
C ALA A 119 -3.62 19.35 -2.38
N ALA A 120 -4.58 20.26 -2.58
CA ALA A 120 -5.94 20.10 -2.05
C ALA A 120 -6.59 18.76 -2.45
N ASP A 121 -6.41 18.32 -3.70
CA ASP A 121 -6.90 17.01 -4.17
C ASP A 121 -6.29 15.84 -3.39
N VAL A 122 -5.02 15.93 -2.98
CA VAL A 122 -4.37 14.91 -2.15
C VAL A 122 -4.98 14.87 -0.75
N LEU A 123 -5.30 16.04 -0.19
CA LEU A 123 -5.97 16.16 1.11
C LEU A 123 -7.38 15.56 1.07
N THR A 124 -8.17 15.87 0.03
CA THR A 124 -9.50 15.28 -0.16
C THR A 124 -9.44 13.76 -0.31
N LYS A 125 -8.45 13.25 -1.05
CA LYS A 125 -8.23 11.80 -1.16
C LYS A 125 -7.83 11.20 0.18
N LEU A 126 -6.99 11.86 0.98
CA LEU A 126 -6.65 11.38 2.32
C LEU A 126 -7.90 11.24 3.18
N ASP A 127 -8.79 12.23 3.16
CA ASP A 127 -10.05 12.16 3.90
C ASP A 127 -10.89 10.95 3.46
N ALA A 128 -11.03 10.71 2.15
CA ALA A 128 -11.75 9.56 1.62
C ALA A 128 -11.10 8.22 2.01
N GLY A 129 -9.79 8.07 1.80
CA GLY A 129 -9.07 6.82 2.04
C GLY A 129 -8.90 6.46 3.51
N LEU A 130 -8.93 7.45 4.41
CA LEU A 130 -8.83 7.27 5.86
C LEU A 130 -10.19 7.27 6.57
N GLU A 131 -11.28 7.40 5.80
CA GLU A 131 -12.64 7.52 6.29
C GLU A 131 -12.76 8.64 7.34
N TRP A 132 -12.16 9.79 7.04
CA TRP A 132 -12.34 11.00 7.81
C TRP A 132 -13.48 11.84 7.24
N PRO A 133 -14.12 12.69 8.07
CA PRO A 133 -14.97 13.77 7.56
C PRO A 133 -14.20 14.62 6.55
N ALA A 134 -14.92 15.19 5.58
CA ALA A 134 -14.32 16.13 4.64
C ALA A 134 -13.63 17.29 5.37
N ASP A 135 -12.53 17.78 4.78
CA ASP A 135 -11.69 18.88 5.29
C ASP A 135 -10.92 18.55 6.58
N THR A 136 -10.93 17.31 7.06
CA THR A 136 -10.17 16.92 8.26
C THR A 136 -8.68 17.02 8.03
N ALA A 137 -8.17 16.47 6.92
CA ALA A 137 -6.76 16.56 6.56
C ALA A 137 -6.30 18.02 6.38
N ALA A 138 -7.13 18.85 5.75
CA ALA A 138 -6.87 20.28 5.59
C ALA A 138 -6.89 21.02 6.93
N ALA A 139 -7.77 20.65 7.86
CA ALA A 139 -7.85 21.26 9.18
C ALA A 139 -6.67 20.88 10.08
N ILE A 140 -6.18 19.63 10.01
CA ILE A 140 -4.95 19.21 10.69
C ILE A 140 -3.75 19.97 10.13
N LEU A 141 -3.64 20.06 8.80
CA LEU A 141 -2.57 20.81 8.15
C LEU A 141 -2.58 22.30 8.51
N ALA A 142 -3.77 22.89 8.70
CA ALA A 142 -3.92 24.26 9.15
C ALA A 142 -3.70 24.44 10.68
N GLY A 143 -3.40 23.37 11.41
CA GLY A 143 -3.26 23.40 12.87
C GLY A 143 -4.58 23.66 13.62
N ARG A 144 -5.74 23.49 12.96
CA ARG A 144 -7.07 23.75 13.54
C ARG A 144 -7.65 22.57 14.32
N VAL A 145 -7.11 21.36 14.12
CA VAL A 145 -7.54 20.15 14.82
C VAL A 145 -6.36 19.61 15.62
N ALA A 146 -6.51 19.53 16.94
CA ALA A 146 -5.51 18.94 17.81
C ALA A 146 -5.38 17.44 17.55
N VAL A 147 -4.15 16.99 17.33
CA VAL A 147 -3.82 15.57 17.21
C VAL A 147 -3.82 14.97 18.62
N GLY A 148 -4.92 14.36 19.01
CA GLY A 148 -5.03 13.52 20.22
C GLY A 148 -5.51 14.25 21.47
N ALA A 149 -6.71 13.88 21.92
CA ALA A 149 -7.08 13.81 23.32
C ALA A 149 -7.34 12.32 23.64
#